data_AF-A0A6L7LY51-F1
#
_entry.id   AF-A0A6L7LY51-F1
#
_cell.length_a   1.000
_cell.length_b   1.000
_cell.length_c   1.000
_cell.angle_alpha   90.00
_cell.angle_beta   90.00
_cell.angle_gamma   90.00
#
_symmetry.space_group_name_H-M   'P 1'
#
loop_
_entity.id
_entity.type
_entity.pdbx_description
1 polymer ?
#
loop_
_entity_poly.entity_id
_entity_poly.type
_entity_poly.pdbx_seq_one_letter_code
_entity_poly.pdbx_strand_id
1 'polypeptide(L)'
;MHADGAKTLWQLAYAGSVGSQALLGIAALARLIRCPGVEDHVSAWPLGTGLRLPNSPIVFAEVYPSLIRESVIAWREPEEILDRAQVRINALAFSRLDSNGELLALFGGAPDLTLEERRIVEVEEAWMLGLGHADALMKALAT
;
A
#
# COMPACT_ATOMS: atom_id res chain seq x y z
N MET A 1 -0.07 11.83 -9.48
CA MET A 1 -0.52 10.49 -9.98
C MET A 1 -1.68 9.96 -9.12
N HIS A 2 -2.63 9.18 -9.68
CA HIS A 2 -3.72 8.54 -8.91
C HIS A 2 -3.95 7.08 -9.38
N ALA A 3 -4.52 6.23 -8.51
CA ALA A 3 -4.88 4.86 -8.86
C ALA A 3 -6.30 4.79 -9.44
N ASP A 4 -6.45 4.16 -10.61
CA ASP A 4 -7.75 4.03 -11.27
C ASP A 4 -8.76 3.27 -10.40
N GLY A 5 -9.93 3.88 -10.23
CA GLY A 5 -11.00 3.33 -9.40
C GLY A 5 -10.85 3.56 -7.89
N ALA A 6 -9.73 4.15 -7.43
CA ALA A 6 -9.59 4.56 -6.04
C ALA A 6 -10.60 5.68 -5.72
N LYS A 7 -11.13 5.65 -4.50
CA LYS A 7 -12.07 6.66 -3.99
C LYS A 7 -11.32 7.69 -3.16
N THR A 8 -11.77 8.94 -3.22
CA THR A 8 -11.20 10.01 -2.40
C THR A 8 -11.46 9.76 -0.91
N LEU A 9 -10.48 10.06 -0.05
CA LEU A 9 -10.61 10.01 1.40
C LEU A 9 -11.67 10.99 1.94
N TRP A 10 -12.07 11.97 1.13
CA TRP A 10 -13.12 12.93 1.49
C TRP A 10 -14.54 12.39 1.27
N GLN A 11 -14.70 11.20 0.68
CA GLN A 11 -15.99 10.51 0.64
C GLN A 11 -16.24 9.84 2.00
N LEU A 12 -16.97 10.53 2.87
CA LEU A 12 -17.22 10.11 4.26
C LEU A 12 -18.54 9.34 4.47
N ALA A 13 -19.43 9.34 3.49
CA ALA A 13 -20.76 8.72 3.58
C ALA A 13 -21.18 8.04 2.28
N TYR A 14 -22.26 7.25 2.38
CA TYR A 14 -22.88 6.46 1.30
C TYR A 14 -22.06 5.24 0.84
N ALA A 15 -22.63 4.51 -0.13
CA ALA A 15 -22.05 3.28 -0.65
C ALA A 15 -20.65 3.50 -1.22
N GLY A 16 -19.71 2.65 -0.82
CA GLY A 16 -18.31 2.74 -1.26
C GLY A 16 -17.50 3.85 -0.58
N SER A 17 -17.98 4.42 0.53
CA SER A 17 -17.23 5.39 1.34
C SER A 17 -16.00 4.74 1.99
N VAL A 18 -14.82 5.03 1.45
CA VAL A 18 -13.54 4.63 2.03
C VAL A 18 -13.03 5.65 3.06
N GLY A 19 -13.46 6.92 2.99
CA GLY A 19 -12.97 7.98 3.86
C GLY A 19 -13.31 7.76 5.33
N SER A 20 -14.54 7.36 5.64
CA SER A 20 -14.95 7.03 7.01
C SER A 20 -14.23 5.79 7.55
N GLN A 21 -13.94 4.81 6.69
CA GLN A 21 -13.14 3.63 7.05
C GLN A 21 -11.70 4.02 7.34
N ALA A 22 -11.10 4.88 6.51
CA ALA A 22 -9.76 5.39 6.69
C ALA A 22 -9.61 6.17 8.01
N LEU A 23 -10.58 7.02 8.37
CA LEU A 23 -10.55 7.74 9.66
C LEU A 23 -10.48 6.79 10.86
N LEU A 24 -11.25 5.70 10.84
CA LEU A 24 -11.20 4.67 11.89
C LEU A 24 -9.90 3.86 11.84
N GLY A 25 -9.45 3.49 10.63
CA GLY A 25 -8.22 2.74 10.41
C GLY A 25 -6.97 3.50 10.87
N ILE A 26 -6.87 4.79 10.53
CA ILE A 26 -5.78 5.68 10.96
C ILE A 26 -5.75 5.80 12.48
N ALA A 27 -6.91 5.96 13.13
CA ALA A 27 -6.97 6.02 14.59
C ALA A 27 -6.52 4.70 15.26
N ALA A 28 -6.89 3.56 14.67
CA ALA A 28 -6.45 2.25 15.15
C ALA A 28 -4.94 2.04 14.96
N LEU A 29 -4.42 2.37 13.77
CA LEU A 29 -2.99 2.30 13.45
C LEU A 29 -2.18 3.21 14.37
N ALA A 30 -2.65 4.44 14.61
CA ALA A 30 -2.00 5.38 15.52
C ALA A 30 -1.89 4.84 16.96
N ARG A 31 -2.89 4.08 17.43
CA ARG A 31 -2.82 3.41 18.74
C ARG A 31 -1.82 2.26 18.73
N LEU A 32 -1.78 1.47 17.65
CA LEU A 32 -0.87 0.34 17.52
C LEU A 32 0.60 0.80 17.52
N ILE A 33 0.94 1.80 16.71
CA ILE A 33 2.33 2.28 16.59
C ILE A 33 2.81 3.08 17.80
N ARG A 34 1.90 3.50 18.68
CA ARG A 34 2.22 4.18 19.96
C ARG A 34 2.02 3.27 21.16
N CYS A 35 1.77 1.98 20.95
CA CYS A 35 1.55 1.03 22.01
C CYS A 35 2.87 0.78 22.76
N PRO A 36 2.92 0.96 24.10
CA PRO A 36 4.14 0.71 24.87
C PRO A 36 4.70 -0.70 24.69
N GLY A 37 6.01 -0.79 24.46
CA GLY A 37 6.74 -2.02 24.16
C GLY A 37 6.80 -2.40 22.68
N VAL A 38 6.18 -1.62 21.78
CA VAL A 38 6.11 -1.89 20.33
C VAL A 38 6.55 -0.68 19.51
N GLU A 39 6.46 0.53 20.06
CA GLU A 39 6.69 1.81 19.39
C GLU A 39 8.07 1.95 18.73
N ASP A 40 9.10 1.34 19.31
CA ASP A 40 10.47 1.38 18.75
C ASP A 40 10.70 0.34 17.62
N HIS A 41 9.75 -0.58 17.42
CA HIS A 41 9.87 -1.69 16.49
C HIS A 41 8.99 -1.56 15.25
N VAL A 42 8.05 -0.62 15.24
CA VAL A 42 7.07 -0.49 14.17
C VAL A 42 7.08 0.92 13.58
N SER A 43 6.72 1.04 12.31
CA SER A 43 6.47 2.32 11.67
C SER A 43 5.30 2.23 10.72
N ALA A 44 4.64 3.35 10.47
CA ALA A 44 3.69 3.50 9.37
C ALA A 44 4.39 4.25 8.24
N TRP A 45 4.38 3.68 7.03
CA TRP A 45 4.90 4.32 5.84
C TRP A 45 3.77 4.82 4.93
N PRO A 46 3.90 6.00 4.30
CA PRO A 46 4.94 7.02 4.48
C PRO A 46 4.69 7.98 5.67
N LEU A 47 3.61 7.79 6.43
CA LEU A 47 3.20 8.71 7.50
C LEU A 47 4.25 8.83 8.62
N GLY A 48 4.94 9.97 8.67
CA GLY A 48 6.01 10.23 9.65
C GLY A 48 7.37 9.63 9.27
N THR A 49 7.44 8.85 8.19
CA THR A 49 8.67 8.25 7.67
C THR A 49 9.10 8.84 6.33
N GLY A 50 8.20 9.49 5.58
CA GLY A 50 8.43 10.01 4.23
C GLY A 50 8.50 8.91 3.16
N LEU A 51 8.75 9.28 1.90
CA LEU A 51 8.95 8.34 0.78
C LEU A 51 10.36 7.75 0.80
N ARG A 52 10.69 7.06 1.90
CA ARG A 52 11.93 6.31 2.10
C ARG A 52 11.65 5.07 2.94
N LEU A 53 12.53 4.07 2.82
CA LEU A 53 12.46 2.87 3.65
C LEU A 53 12.62 3.23 5.14
N PRO A 54 11.68 2.88 6.02
CA PRO A 54 11.85 3.07 7.46
C PRO A 54 12.90 2.12 8.04
N ASN A 55 13.57 2.54 9.13
CA ASN A 55 14.54 1.69 9.85
C ASN A 55 13.89 0.67 10.80
N SER A 56 12.58 0.77 11.04
CA SER A 56 11.85 -0.12 11.93
C SER A 56 11.80 -1.54 11.35
N PRO A 57 11.96 -2.59 12.17
CA PRO A 57 11.91 -3.97 11.69
C PRO A 57 10.54 -4.39 11.14
N ILE A 58 9.46 -3.69 11.54
CA ILE A 58 8.11 -3.92 11.02
C ILE A 58 7.60 -2.60 10.44
N VAL A 59 7.12 -2.66 9.19
CA VAL A 59 6.56 -1.49 8.49
C VAL A 59 5.13 -1.79 8.06
N PHE A 60 4.20 -0.95 8.50
CA PHE A 60 2.84 -0.92 7.99
C PHE A 60 2.80 0.00 6.77
N ALA A 61 2.44 -0.54 5.61
CA ALA A 61 2.24 0.22 4.39
C ALA A 61 0.85 -0.06 3.82
N GLU A 62 0.21 0.96 3.26
CA GLU A 62 -1.05 0.78 2.56
C GLU A 62 -0.80 0.11 1.20
N VAL A 63 -1.68 -0.81 0.81
CA VAL A 63 -1.67 -1.45 -0.51
C VAL A 63 -3.02 -1.25 -1.17
N TYR A 64 -3.03 -1.12 -2.49
CA TYR A 64 -4.25 -1.09 -3.28
C TYR A 64 -4.34 -2.34 -4.15
N PRO A 65 -5.11 -3.37 -3.75
CA PRO A 65 -5.07 -4.67 -4.42
C PRO A 65 -5.42 -4.65 -5.91
N SER A 66 -6.18 -3.63 -6.33
CA SER A 66 -6.58 -3.45 -7.73
C SER A 66 -5.45 -2.94 -8.64
N LEU A 67 -4.28 -2.56 -8.12
CA LEU A 67 -3.11 -2.20 -8.94
C LEU A 67 -2.71 -3.32 -9.90
N ILE A 68 -2.94 -4.57 -9.52
CA ILE A 68 -2.67 -5.77 -10.31
C ILE A 68 -3.94 -6.58 -10.57
N ARG A 69 -5.08 -5.89 -10.76
CA ARG A 69 -6.40 -6.51 -10.94
C ARG A 69 -6.41 -7.59 -12.01
N GLU A 70 -5.72 -7.37 -13.13
CA GLU A 70 -5.66 -8.34 -14.23
C GLU A 70 -4.99 -9.64 -13.79
N SER A 71 -3.85 -9.56 -13.11
CA SER A 71 -3.18 -10.73 -12.52
C SER A 71 -4.08 -11.42 -11.48
N VAL A 72 -4.79 -10.64 -10.65
CA VAL A 72 -5.75 -11.19 -9.68
C VAL A 72 -6.83 -12.00 -10.38
N ILE A 73 -7.42 -11.49 -11.46
CA ILE A 73 -8.45 -12.19 -12.22
C ILE A 73 -7.88 -13.47 -12.87
N ALA A 74 -6.68 -13.39 -13.44
CA ALA A 74 -6.06 -14.51 -14.13
C ALA A 74 -5.65 -15.67 -13.19
N TRP A 75 -5.24 -15.36 -11.96
CA TRP A 75 -4.75 -16.34 -10.98
C TRP A 75 -5.77 -16.71 -9.91
N ARG A 76 -7.00 -16.21 -10.04
CA ARG A 76 -8.10 -16.54 -9.15
C ARG A 76 -8.59 -17.96 -9.45
N GLU A 77 -8.69 -18.77 -8.41
CA GLU A 77 -9.18 -20.14 -8.55
C GLU A 77 -10.70 -20.17 -8.78
N PRO A 78 -11.25 -21.21 -9.42
CA PRO A 78 -12.70 -21.42 -9.47
C PRO A 78 -13.30 -21.35 -8.06
N GLU A 79 -14.42 -20.62 -7.93
CA GLU A 79 -15.14 -20.41 -6.65
C GLU A 79 -14.38 -19.63 -5.57
N GLU A 80 -13.12 -19.21 -5.80
CA GLU A 80 -12.40 -18.38 -4.83
C GLU A 80 -13.07 -17.02 -4.68
N ILE A 81 -13.30 -16.56 -3.44
CA ILE A 81 -13.82 -15.21 -3.19
C ILE A 81 -12.81 -14.17 -3.70
N LEU A 82 -13.28 -13.13 -4.40
CA LEU A 82 -12.40 -12.14 -5.03
C LEU A 82 -11.43 -11.49 -4.03
N ASP A 83 -11.92 -11.08 -2.86
CA ASP A 83 -11.08 -10.44 -1.83
C ASP A 83 -9.99 -11.39 -1.30
N ARG A 84 -10.28 -12.70 -1.24
CA ARG A 84 -9.27 -13.72 -0.88
C ARG A 84 -8.19 -13.81 -1.94
N ALA A 85 -8.58 -13.85 -3.22
CA ALA A 85 -7.63 -13.86 -4.33
C ALA A 85 -6.77 -12.59 -4.32
N GLN A 86 -7.38 -11.42 -4.09
CA GLN A 86 -6.67 -10.14 -3.97
C GLN A 86 -5.58 -10.18 -2.90
N VAL A 87 -5.90 -10.63 -1.68
CA VAL A 87 -4.92 -10.73 -0.58
C VAL A 87 -3.80 -11.70 -0.94
N ARG A 88 -4.13 -12.93 -1.35
CA ARG A 88 -3.16 -13.98 -1.66
C ARG A 88 -2.18 -13.55 -2.75
N ILE A 89 -2.70 -13.00 -3.84
CA ILE A 89 -1.91 -12.66 -5.04
C ILE A 89 -1.06 -11.41 -4.81
N ASN A 90 -1.58 -10.38 -4.12
CA ASN A 90 -0.76 -9.23 -3.74
C ASN A 90 0.35 -9.63 -2.77
N ALA A 91 0.05 -10.43 -1.74
CA ALA A 91 1.07 -10.91 -0.81
C ALA A 91 2.16 -11.72 -1.52
N LEU A 92 1.80 -12.57 -2.48
CA LEU A 92 2.77 -13.31 -3.29
C LEU A 92 3.64 -12.37 -4.13
N ALA A 93 3.05 -11.37 -4.78
CA ALA A 93 3.80 -10.40 -5.59
C ALA A 93 4.84 -9.65 -4.75
N PHE A 94 4.44 -9.11 -3.59
CA PHE A 94 5.36 -8.42 -2.68
C PHE A 94 6.43 -9.35 -2.10
N SER A 95 6.07 -10.59 -1.73
CA SER A 95 7.03 -11.58 -1.23
C SER A 95 8.09 -11.96 -2.27
N ARG A 96 7.72 -12.04 -3.55
CA ARG A 96 8.67 -12.29 -4.65
C ARG A 96 9.56 -11.09 -4.93
N LEU A 97 9.01 -9.87 -4.91
CA LEU A 97 9.83 -8.65 -4.97
C LEU A 97 10.84 -8.59 -3.83
N ASP A 98 10.45 -8.97 -2.61
CA ASP A 98 11.35 -9.02 -1.46
C ASP A 98 12.46 -10.05 -1.65
N SER A 99 12.09 -11.26 -2.08
CA SER A 99 13.05 -12.35 -2.35
C SER A 99 14.07 -11.99 -3.43
N ASN A 100 13.69 -11.11 -4.37
CA ASN A 100 14.56 -10.61 -5.44
C ASN A 100 15.31 -9.32 -5.06
N GLY A 101 15.10 -8.76 -3.87
CA GLY A 101 15.70 -7.49 -3.43
C GLY A 101 15.13 -6.25 -4.11
N GLU A 102 13.98 -6.36 -4.78
CA GLU A 102 13.33 -5.29 -5.55
C GLU A 102 12.29 -4.52 -4.72
N LEU A 103 11.81 -5.08 -3.61
CA LEU A 103 10.77 -4.47 -2.76
C LEU A 103 11.18 -3.09 -2.23
N LEU A 104 12.45 -2.94 -1.82
CA LEU A 104 12.91 -1.74 -1.11
C LEU A 104 12.77 -0.46 -1.95
N ALA A 105 12.88 -0.57 -3.27
CA ALA A 105 12.74 0.56 -4.18
C ALA A 105 11.32 1.17 -4.17
N LEU A 106 10.29 0.38 -3.85
CA LEU A 106 8.90 0.84 -3.87
C LEU A 106 8.61 1.87 -2.76
N PHE A 107 9.40 1.87 -1.67
CA PHE A 107 9.27 2.86 -0.59
C PHE A 107 9.67 4.27 -1.03
N GLY A 108 10.33 4.43 -2.18
CA GLY A 108 10.66 5.73 -2.79
C GLY A 108 9.50 6.46 -3.45
N GLY A 109 8.31 5.84 -3.49
CA GLY A 109 7.15 6.33 -4.24
C GLY A 109 7.32 6.15 -5.75
N ALA A 110 6.38 6.68 -6.54
CA ALA A 110 6.49 6.62 -7.99
C ALA A 110 7.70 7.46 -8.50
N PRO A 111 8.43 6.98 -9.52
CA PRO A 111 9.67 7.63 -9.96
C PRO A 111 9.44 9.00 -10.60
N ASP A 112 8.24 9.26 -11.09
CA ASP A 112 7.83 10.47 -11.81
C ASP A 112 7.19 11.54 -10.90
N LEU A 113 7.10 11.32 -9.59
CA LEU A 113 6.61 12.34 -8.65
C LEU A 113 7.50 13.57 -8.64
N THR A 114 6.89 14.73 -8.88
CA THR A 114 7.53 16.04 -8.70
C THR A 114 7.87 16.29 -7.22
N LEU A 115 8.76 17.26 -6.95
CA LEU A 115 9.10 17.64 -5.58
C LEU A 115 7.88 18.11 -4.78
N GLU A 116 6.94 18.81 -5.41
CA GLU A 116 5.72 19.27 -4.74
C GLU A 116 4.77 18.10 -4.45
N GLU A 117 4.56 17.19 -5.40
CA GLU A 117 3.76 15.98 -5.15
C GLU A 117 4.37 15.13 -4.03
N ARG A 118 5.70 14.96 -4.01
CA ARG A 118 6.38 14.27 -2.92
C ARG A 118 6.11 14.94 -1.58
N ARG A 119 6.15 16.28 -1.51
CA ARG A 119 5.86 17.03 -0.29
C ARG A 119 4.42 16.79 0.20
N ILE A 120 3.44 16.83 -0.71
CA ILE A 120 2.03 16.56 -0.40
C ILE A 120 1.87 15.13 0.12
N VAL A 121 2.50 14.15 -0.53
CA VAL A 121 2.44 12.74 -0.12
C VAL A 121 3.03 12.52 1.28
N GLU A 122 4.16 13.13 1.58
CA GLU A 122 4.86 12.94 2.86
C GLU A 122 4.19 13.66 4.04
N VAL A 123 3.49 14.77 3.77
CA VAL A 123 2.97 15.67 4.81
C VAL A 123 1.45 15.62 4.95
N GLU A 124 0.71 15.34 3.87
CA GLU A 124 -0.74 15.54 3.81
C GLU A 124 -1.53 14.26 3.49
N GLU A 125 -1.20 13.54 2.41
CA GLU A 125 -2.12 12.52 1.84
C GLU A 125 -1.66 11.06 1.98
N ALA A 126 -0.39 10.80 2.32
CA ALA A 126 0.24 9.46 2.29
C ALA A 126 0.35 8.85 0.87
N TRP A 127 0.78 7.59 0.79
CA TRP A 127 0.99 6.84 -0.47
C TRP A 127 0.66 5.36 -0.31
N MET A 128 0.28 4.74 -1.43
CA MET A 128 0.06 3.30 -1.52
C MET A 128 1.32 2.63 -2.09
N LEU A 129 1.82 1.60 -1.40
CA LEU A 129 3.03 0.89 -1.81
C LEU A 129 2.79 0.19 -3.15
N GLY A 130 3.66 0.45 -4.12
CA GLY A 130 3.54 -0.09 -5.48
C GLY A 130 2.74 0.78 -6.44
N LEU A 131 2.11 1.88 -6.01
CA LEU A 131 1.53 2.86 -6.95
C LEU A 131 2.66 3.50 -7.78
N GLY A 132 2.55 3.42 -9.11
CA GLY A 132 3.61 3.76 -10.06
C GLY A 132 4.57 2.60 -10.38
N HIS A 133 4.37 1.42 -9.78
CA HIS A 133 5.21 0.23 -9.93
C HIS A 133 4.40 -1.05 -10.22
N ALA A 134 3.19 -0.91 -10.78
CA ALA A 134 2.31 -2.05 -11.07
C ALA A 134 2.99 -3.10 -11.98
N ASP A 135 3.77 -2.66 -12.97
CA ASP A 135 4.53 -3.56 -13.85
C ASP A 135 5.53 -4.43 -13.10
N ALA A 136 6.18 -3.90 -12.06
CA ALA A 136 7.11 -4.68 -11.24
C ALA A 136 6.36 -5.77 -10.46
N LEU A 137 5.20 -5.45 -9.89
CA LEU A 137 4.34 -6.41 -9.20
C LEU A 137 3.85 -7.52 -10.15
N MET A 138 3.40 -7.15 -11.35
CA MET A 138 2.95 -8.11 -12.37
C MET A 138 4.10 -9.01 -12.86
N LYS A 139 5.29 -8.43 -13.10
CA LYS A 139 6.48 -9.19 -13.49
C LYS A 139 6.92 -10.18 -12.40
N ALA A 140 6.85 -9.78 -11.13
CA ALA A 140 7.15 -10.68 -10.02
C ALA A 140 6.21 -11.89 -9.98
N LEU A 141 4.95 -11.74 -10.41
CA LEU A 141 4.00 -12.86 -10.54
C LEU A 141 4.33 -13.78 -11.72
N ALA A 142 4.94 -13.28 -12.79
CA ALA A 142 5.29 -14.09 -13.97
C ALA A 142 6.54 -14.97 -13.79
N THR A 143 7.27 -14.82 -12.68
CA THR A 143 8.50 -15.55 -12.35
C THR A 143 8.21 -16.77 -11.48
#